data_AF-A0A969F5X7-F1
#
_entry.id   AF-A0A969F5X7-F1
#
_cell.length_a   1.000
_cell.length_b   1.000
_cell.length_c   1.000
_cell.angle_alpha   90.00
_cell.angle_beta   90.00
_cell.angle_gamma   90.00
#
_symmetry.space_group_name_H-M   'P 1'
#
loop_
_entity.id
_entity.type
_entity.pdbx_description
1 polymer ?
#
loop_
_entity_poly.entity_id
_entity_poly.type
_entity_poly.pdbx_seq_one_letter_code
_entity_poly.pdbx_strand_id
1 'polypeptide(L)'
;MNLTDLKRQPVPELLETAREMGLDNLARSRKQEVIAAILRKHAKSGEDIYGDGTLEILQDGFGFLRSADSSYLAGPDDIYVSP
;
A
#
# COMPACT_ATOMS: atom_id res chain seq x y z
N MET A 1 10.04 3.81 1.25
CA MET A 1 8.85 3.65 2.14
C MET A 1 8.22 2.26 1.96
N ASN A 2 7.65 1.62 2.99
CA ASN A 2 7.12 0.24 2.92
C ASN A 2 5.58 0.17 3.11
N LEU A 3 4.88 -0.57 2.24
CA LEU A 3 3.41 -0.75 2.26
C LEU A 3 2.91 -1.44 3.54
N THR A 4 3.57 -2.51 3.97
CA THR A 4 3.20 -3.31 5.15
C THR A 4 3.29 -2.48 6.43
N ASP A 5 4.31 -1.65 6.55
CA ASP A 5 4.47 -0.74 7.69
C ASP A 5 3.34 0.30 7.74
N LEU A 6 3.01 0.93 6.61
CA LEU A 6 1.89 1.89 6.51
C LEU A 6 0.54 1.23 6.83
N LYS A 7 0.34 -0.03 6.44
CA LYS A 7 -0.89 -0.79 6.77
C LYS A 7 -1.09 -0.96 8.27
N ARG A 8 -0.01 -1.06 9.05
CA ARG A 8 -0.05 -1.25 10.51
C ARG A 8 -0.22 0.05 11.28
N GLN A 9 0.09 1.18 10.68
CA GLN A 9 -0.08 2.49 11.31
C GLN A 9 -1.55 2.87 11.49
N PRO A 10 -1.91 3.56 12.60
CA PRO A 10 -3.21 4.20 12.77
C PRO A 10 -3.51 5.25 11.69
N VAL A 11 -4.78 5.43 11.35
CA VAL A 11 -5.21 6.44 10.35
C VAL A 11 -4.74 7.86 10.71
N PRO A 12 -4.77 8.33 11.97
CA PRO A 12 -4.27 9.65 12.32
C PRO A 12 -2.78 9.85 11.95
N GLU A 13 -1.92 8.87 12.21
CA GLU A 13 -0.50 8.95 11.86
C GLU A 13 -0.29 9.03 10.34
N LEU A 14 -1.05 8.22 9.58
CA LEU A 14 -1.03 8.27 8.12
C LEU A 14 -1.46 9.64 7.59
N LEU A 15 -2.46 10.27 8.19
CA LEU A 15 -2.92 11.60 7.81
C LEU A 15 -1.88 12.68 8.12
N GLU A 16 -1.14 12.55 9.22
CA GLU A 16 -0.01 13.45 9.53
C GLU A 16 1.12 13.27 8.49
N THR A 17 1.55 12.04 8.20
CA THR A 17 2.54 11.77 7.16
C THR A 17 2.10 12.33 5.81
N ALA A 18 0.84 12.13 5.43
CA ALA A 18 0.31 12.67 4.19
C ALA A 18 0.38 14.21 4.16
N ARG A 19 0.05 14.88 5.27
CA ARG A 19 0.12 16.35 5.38
C ARG A 19 1.56 16.85 5.28
N GLU A 20 2.51 16.20 5.93
CA GLU A 20 3.95 16.52 5.83
C GLU A 20 4.48 16.41 4.41
N MET A 21 3.91 15.49 3.62
CA MET A 21 4.22 15.33 2.20
C MET A 21 3.44 16.28 1.27
N GLY A 22 2.65 17.20 1.82
CA GLY A 22 1.83 18.16 1.06
C GLY A 22 0.65 17.52 0.34
N LEU A 23 0.08 16.45 0.90
CA LEU A 23 -1.16 15.84 0.43
C LEU A 23 -2.34 16.32 1.28
N ASP A 24 -3.14 17.22 0.72
CA ASP A 24 -4.34 17.78 1.38
C ASP A 24 -5.61 16.99 1.06
N ASN A 25 -6.69 17.28 1.81
CA ASN A 25 -8.06 16.77 1.57
C ASN A 25 -8.26 15.26 1.73
N LEU A 26 -7.37 14.56 2.44
CA LEU A 26 -7.46 13.11 2.67
C LEU A 26 -8.24 12.71 3.93
N ALA A 27 -8.71 13.66 4.75
CA ALA A 27 -9.35 13.38 6.04
C ALA A 27 -10.64 12.54 5.96
N ARG A 28 -11.31 12.52 4.79
CA ARG A 28 -12.51 11.70 4.53
C ARG A 28 -12.24 10.46 3.67
N SER A 29 -11.00 10.27 3.25
CA SER A 29 -10.59 9.15 2.42
C SER A 29 -10.50 7.86 3.21
N ARG A 30 -10.66 6.73 2.53
CA ARG A 30 -10.43 5.41 3.14
C ARG A 30 -8.95 5.25 3.43
N LYS A 31 -8.59 4.50 4.49
CA LYS A 31 -7.18 4.22 4.86
C LYS A 31 -6.32 3.78 3.66
N GLN A 32 -6.85 2.91 2.81
CA GLN A 32 -6.17 2.40 1.61
C GLN A 32 -5.87 3.51 0.60
N GLU A 33 -6.78 4.47 0.42
CA GLU A 33 -6.58 5.62 -0.48
C GLU A 33 -5.51 6.56 0.06
N VAL A 34 -5.48 6.77 1.39
CA VAL A 34 -4.43 7.56 2.06
C VAL A 34 -3.05 6.92 1.84
N ILE A 35 -2.93 5.62 2.11
CA ILE A 35 -1.68 4.85 1.90
C ILE A 35 -1.24 4.93 0.43
N ALA A 36 -2.16 4.74 -0.52
CA ALA A 36 -1.84 4.82 -1.94
C ALA A 36 -1.36 6.22 -2.35
N ALA A 37 -1.96 7.29 -1.80
CA ALA A 37 -1.54 8.66 -2.06
C ALA A 37 -0.12 8.93 -1.53
N ILE A 38 0.18 8.50 -0.30
CA ILE A 38 1.50 8.58 0.32
C ILE A 38 2.55 7.87 -0.53
N LEU A 39 2.32 6.60 -0.87
CA LEU A 39 3.27 5.80 -1.67
C LEU A 39 3.49 6.41 -3.06
N ARG A 40 2.43 6.88 -3.73
CA ARG A 40 2.55 7.56 -5.02
C ARG A 40 3.35 8.85 -4.93
N LYS A 41 3.18 9.63 -3.85
CA LYS A 41 3.93 10.88 -3.65
C LYS A 41 5.42 10.60 -3.42
N HIS A 42 5.74 9.58 -2.61
CA HIS A 42 7.11 9.14 -2.36
C HIS A 42 7.79 8.58 -3.61
N ALA A 43 7.10 7.74 -4.38
CA ALA A 43 7.64 7.25 -5.65
C ALA A 43 7.89 8.40 -6.65
N LYS A 44 7.01 9.41 -6.68
CA LYS A 44 7.18 10.61 -7.53
C LYS A 44 8.34 11.52 -7.10
N SER A 45 8.84 11.44 -5.86
CA SER A 45 10.09 12.13 -5.46
C SER A 45 11.33 11.38 -5.93
N GLY A 46 11.18 10.24 -6.61
CA GLY A 46 12.29 9.41 -7.09
C GLY A 46 12.83 8.44 -6.04
N GLU A 47 12.08 8.23 -4.95
CA GLU A 47 12.46 7.31 -3.88
C GLU A 47 11.78 5.94 -4.04
N ASP A 48 12.47 4.90 -3.61
CA ASP A 48 11.98 3.53 -3.72
C ASP A 48 10.83 3.24 -2.73
N ILE A 49 9.85 2.51 -3.23
CA ILE A 49 8.78 1.92 -2.43
C ILE A 49 8.95 0.40 -2.35
N TYR A 50 8.61 -0.15 -1.18
CA TYR A 50 8.77 -1.55 -0.87
C TYR A 50 7.43 -2.13 -0.41
N GLY A 51 7.27 -3.43 -0.55
CA GLY A 51 6.13 -4.17 -0.04
C GLY A 51 6.48 -5.65 -0.01
N ASP A 52 5.82 -6.38 0.87
CA ASP A 52 6.03 -7.81 1.07
C ASP A 52 4.69 -8.54 1.21
N GLY A 53 4.74 -9.86 1.02
CA GLY A 53 3.58 -10.74 1.15
C GLY A 53 3.91 -12.15 0.68
N THR A 54 2.94 -13.04 0.82
CA THR A 54 3.05 -14.43 0.34
C THR A 54 2.58 -14.51 -1.10
N LEU A 55 3.42 -15.04 -1.99
CA LEU A 55 3.08 -15.19 -3.41
C LEU A 55 2.00 -16.25 -3.62
N GLU A 56 0.92 -15.87 -4.29
CA GLU A 56 -0.08 -16.76 -4.88
C GLU A 56 -0.01 -16.66 -6.40
N ILE A 57 0.20 -17.78 -7.09
CA ILE A 57 0.22 -17.85 -8.57
C ILE A 57 -1.15 -18.34 -9.05
N LEU A 58 -1.74 -17.61 -10.00
CA LEU A 58 -3.02 -17.96 -10.61
C LEU A 58 -2.82 -18.83 -11.86
N GLN A 59 -3.91 -19.45 -12.35
CA GLN A 59 -3.87 -20.37 -13.49
C GLN A 59 -3.32 -19.73 -14.77
N ASP A 60 -3.53 -18.43 -14.95
CA ASP A 60 -3.04 -17.65 -16.10
C ASP A 60 -1.54 -17.31 -16.01
N GLY A 61 -0.84 -17.76 -14.95
CA GLY A 61 0.61 -17.66 -14.80
C GLY A 61 1.12 -16.40 -14.10
N PHE A 62 0.29 -15.37 -13.91
CA PHE A 62 0.62 -14.21 -13.07
C PHE A 62 0.23 -14.47 -11.61
N GLY A 63 0.71 -13.62 -10.70
CA GLY A 63 0.45 -13.79 -9.27
C GLY A 63 0.22 -12.50 -8.51
N PHE A 64 -0.07 -12.67 -7.22
CA PHE A 64 -0.21 -11.58 -6.26
C PHE A 64 0.53 -11.90 -4.97
N LEU A 65 1.20 -10.92 -4.37
CA LEU A 65 1.66 -11.01 -2.98
C LEU A 65 0.49 -10.68 -2.05
N ARG A 66 0.05 -11.67 -1.28
CA ARG A 66 -1.06 -11.56 -0.32
C ARG A 66 -0.57 -11.18 1.07
N SER A 67 -1.36 -10.38 1.78
CA SER A 67 -1.07 -9.98 3.16
C SER A 67 -1.51 -11.03 4.19
N ALA A 68 -0.64 -11.34 5.15
CA ALA A 68 -1.01 -12.15 6.32
C ALA A 68 -2.09 -11.47 7.19
N ASP A 69 -2.09 -10.13 7.25
CA ASP A 69 -3.07 -9.34 8.02
C ASP A 69 -4.50 -9.46 7.44
N SER A 70 -4.62 -9.90 6.19
CA SER A 70 -5.90 -10.13 5.50
C SER A 70 -6.22 -11.62 5.36
N SER A 71 -5.58 -12.48 6.16
CA SER A 71 -5.73 -13.95 6.09
C SER A 71 -5.45 -14.52 4.70
N TYR A 72 -4.54 -13.87 3.95
CA TYR A 72 -4.21 -14.19 2.56
C TYR A 72 -5.39 -14.14 1.57
N LEU A 73 -6.48 -13.47 1.95
CA LEU A 73 -7.59 -13.23 1.04
C LEU A 73 -7.24 -12.14 0.04
N ALA A 74 -7.85 -12.19 -1.14
CA ALA A 74 -7.69 -11.18 -2.15
C ALA A 74 -8.11 -9.80 -1.63
N GLY A 75 -7.21 -8.83 -1.76
CA GLY A 75 -7.34 -7.47 -1.29
C GLY A 75 -7.00 -6.44 -2.37
N PRO A 76 -7.52 -5.21 -2.26
CA PRO A 76 -7.24 -4.12 -3.20
C PRO A 76 -5.80 -3.59 -3.12
N ASP A 77 -5.02 -4.07 -2.15
CA ASP A 77 -3.65 -3.67 -1.87
C ASP A 77 -2.65 -4.84 -2.08
N ASP A 78 -3.10 -5.89 -2.77
CA ASP A 78 -2.23 -6.97 -3.22
C ASP A 78 -1.27 -6.49 -4.30
N ILE A 79 -0.03 -6.99 -4.24
CA ILE A 79 1.03 -6.57 -5.15
C ILE A 79 1.06 -7.54 -6.33
N TYR A 80 0.76 -7.03 -7.52
CA TYR A 80 0.83 -7.80 -8.76
C TYR A 80 2.26 -8.27 -9.05
N VAL A 81 2.39 -9.51 -9.50
CA VAL A 81 3.64 -10.13 -9.95
C VAL A 81 3.43 -10.69 -11.36
N SER A 82 4.25 -10.25 -12.31
CA SER A 82 4.20 -10.74 -13.70
C SER A 82 4.73 -12.17 -13.81
N PRO A 83 4.31 -12.96 -14.83
CA PRO A 83 4.88 -14.27 -15.14
C PRO A 83 6.39 -14.23 -15.42
#